data_AF-A0A060TCM8-F1
#
_entry.id   AF-A0A060TCM8-F1
#
_cell.length_a   1.000
_cell.length_b   1.000
_cell.length_c   1.000
_cell.angle_alpha   90.00
_cell.angle_beta   90.00
_cell.angle_gamma   90.00
#
_symmetry.space_group_name_H-M   'P 1'
#
loop_
_entity.id
_entity.type
_entity.pdbx_description
1 polymer ?
#
loop_
_entity_poly.entity_id
_entity_poly.type
_entity_poly.pdbx_seq_one_letter_code
_entity_poly.pdbx_strand_id
1 'polypeptide(L)'
;MPLRHNIAKKQHRERSQPLERRKWGLLEKKKDYQLRSKDFHRKEAALKLLRKKASERNPDEYHHGMNSQKTDKNGILITDRGNEVLSNSGAKLLKTQDSGYVRTLNGTEQNKIKKLESQLLFESQGNHTIFVDSEEDAKSFSAAKYFDTDPTMVNRRENRLKKSQLEQLDDKVDFMNEDDKEYLERKRMSKFKELKRRMERQQELATVQQEMDLQRELMKKGEKKKVVKDGKVTWKWKNVRKK
;
A
#
# COMPACT_ATOMS: atom_id res chain seq x y z
N MET A 1 69.87 -16.40 0.17
CA MET A 1 69.58 -15.12 -0.53
C MET A 1 70.75 -14.18 -0.31
N PRO A 2 71.40 -13.64 -1.36
CA PRO A 2 72.52 -12.71 -1.19
C PRO A 2 72.08 -11.45 -0.42
N LEU A 3 72.99 -10.89 0.39
CA LEU A 3 72.76 -9.66 1.15
C LEU A 3 72.53 -8.49 0.19
N ARG A 4 71.36 -7.84 0.29
CA ARG A 4 70.99 -6.67 -0.52
C ARG A 4 70.37 -5.61 0.39
N HIS A 5 70.70 -4.35 0.16
CA HIS A 5 70.14 -3.23 0.91
C HIS A 5 68.61 -3.17 0.79
N ASN A 6 67.93 -2.81 1.88
CA ASN A 6 66.47 -2.70 1.92
C ASN A 6 65.92 -1.67 0.91
N ILE A 7 66.70 -0.65 0.55
CA ILE A 7 66.36 0.32 -0.52
C ILE A 7 66.10 -0.39 -1.86
N ALA A 8 66.84 -1.47 -2.17
CA ALA A 8 66.67 -2.25 -3.39
C ALA A 8 65.40 -3.13 -3.37
N LYS A 9 64.80 -3.33 -2.19
CA LYS A 9 63.55 -4.08 -2.00
C LYS A 9 62.36 -3.16 -1.72
N LYS A 10 62.49 -1.84 -1.94
CA LYS A 10 61.41 -0.89 -1.69
C LYS A 10 60.15 -1.26 -2.49
N GLN A 11 58.99 -1.15 -1.85
CA GLN A 11 57.72 -1.40 -2.52
C GLN A 11 57.42 -0.26 -3.50
N HIS A 12 57.29 -0.60 -4.79
CA HIS A 12 56.80 0.34 -5.79
C HIS A 12 55.27 0.44 -5.71
N ARG A 13 54.74 1.66 -5.59
CA ARG A 13 53.29 1.94 -5.53
C ARG A 13 52.72 2.10 -6.94
N GLU A 14 51.50 1.63 -7.15
CA GLU A 14 50.78 1.76 -8.43
C GLU A 14 50.11 3.15 -8.52
N ARG A 15 50.07 3.75 -9.72
CA ARG A 15 49.45 5.07 -9.97
C ARG A 15 47.94 4.94 -10.19
N SER A 16 47.17 5.93 -9.71
CA SER A 16 45.74 6.08 -9.96
C SER A 16 45.42 6.55 -11.39
N GLN A 17 44.15 6.50 -11.77
CA GLN A 17 43.62 7.12 -13.00
C GLN A 17 43.73 8.65 -12.89
N PRO A 18 44.12 9.39 -13.95
CA PRO A 18 44.09 10.85 -13.95
C PRO A 18 42.67 11.39 -13.70
N LEU A 19 42.59 12.53 -12.98
CA LEU A 19 41.32 13.10 -12.52
C LEU A 19 40.35 13.41 -13.68
N GLU A 20 40.85 13.95 -14.79
CA GLU A 20 40.07 14.26 -15.99
C GLU A 20 39.41 13.01 -16.63
N ARG A 21 40.05 11.84 -16.46
CA ARG A 21 39.60 10.55 -17.02
C ARG A 21 38.90 9.67 -15.99
N ARG A 22 38.66 10.17 -14.78
CA ARG A 22 37.95 9.44 -13.72
C ARG A 22 36.56 8.98 -14.15
N LYS A 23 35.92 9.66 -15.10
CA LYS A 23 34.62 9.28 -15.68
C LYS A 23 34.61 7.88 -16.30
N TRP A 24 35.75 7.37 -16.75
CA TRP A 24 35.90 6.06 -17.39
C TRP A 24 36.19 4.93 -16.38
N GLY A 25 36.18 5.24 -15.08
CA GLY A 25 36.46 4.28 -14.03
C GLY A 25 37.96 4.03 -13.81
N LEU A 26 38.27 2.88 -13.23
CA LEU A 26 39.62 2.50 -12.81
C LEU A 26 40.55 2.32 -14.02
N LEU A 27 41.79 2.82 -13.87
CA LEU A 27 42.85 2.55 -14.85
C LEU A 27 43.39 1.14 -14.67
N GLU A 28 42.92 0.22 -15.50
CA GLU A 28 43.34 -1.17 -15.47
C GLU A 28 44.86 -1.33 -15.60
N LYS A 29 45.40 -2.23 -14.78
CA LYS A 29 46.81 -2.61 -14.80
C LYS A 29 46.98 -4.02 -15.34
N LYS A 30 48.23 -4.48 -15.42
CA LYS A 30 48.56 -5.80 -15.96
C LYS A 30 47.83 -6.94 -15.22
N LYS A 31 47.64 -6.81 -13.90
CA LYS A 31 46.90 -7.78 -13.08
C LYS A 31 45.43 -7.86 -13.51
N ASP A 32 44.77 -6.72 -13.69
CA ASP A 32 43.37 -6.64 -14.11
C ASP A 32 43.20 -7.19 -15.53
N TYR A 33 44.09 -6.82 -16.45
CA TYR A 33 44.12 -7.35 -17.81
C TYR A 33 44.26 -8.88 -17.82
N GLN A 34 45.12 -9.44 -16.98
CA GLN A 34 45.28 -10.90 -16.87
C GLN A 34 44.00 -11.57 -16.38
N LEU A 35 43.30 -11.00 -15.41
CA LEU A 35 42.00 -11.52 -14.93
C LEU A 35 40.95 -11.48 -16.05
N ARG A 36 40.85 -10.35 -16.76
CA ARG A 36 39.92 -10.20 -17.89
C ARG A 36 40.23 -11.18 -19.03
N SER A 37 41.50 -11.27 -19.43
CA SER A 37 41.93 -12.17 -20.52
C SER A 37 41.67 -13.64 -20.16
N LYS A 38 41.95 -14.04 -18.91
CA LYS A 38 41.63 -15.40 -18.44
C LYS A 38 40.12 -15.67 -18.45
N ASP A 39 39.29 -14.73 -18.00
CA ASP A 39 37.83 -14.88 -18.04
C ASP A 39 37.29 -14.98 -19.48
N PHE A 40 37.79 -14.12 -20.37
CA PHE A 40 37.44 -14.13 -21.80
C PHE A 40 37.78 -15.48 -22.45
N HIS A 41 39.03 -15.95 -22.30
CA HIS A 41 39.44 -17.22 -22.87
C HIS A 41 38.70 -18.42 -22.25
N ARG A 42 38.34 -18.36 -20.97
CA ARG A 42 37.49 -19.37 -20.32
C ARG A 42 36.11 -19.43 -20.97
N LYS A 43 35.48 -18.28 -21.19
CA LYS A 43 34.17 -18.19 -21.86
C LYS A 43 34.23 -18.65 -23.32
N GLU A 44 35.27 -18.23 -24.05
CA GLU A 44 35.49 -18.68 -25.42
C GLU A 44 35.68 -20.19 -25.52
N ALA A 45 36.50 -20.77 -24.64
CA ALA A 45 36.71 -22.21 -24.59
C ALA A 45 35.40 -22.97 -24.31
N ALA A 46 34.58 -22.47 -23.36
CA ALA A 46 33.28 -23.05 -23.07
C ALA A 46 32.31 -22.95 -24.27
N LEU A 47 32.22 -21.81 -24.94
CA LEU A 47 31.40 -21.63 -26.14
C LEU A 47 31.87 -22.52 -27.30
N LYS A 48 33.18 -22.65 -27.50
CA LYS A 48 33.75 -23.54 -28.52
C LYS A 48 33.35 -25.00 -28.25
N LEU A 49 33.42 -25.44 -26.99
CA LEU A 49 32.98 -26.78 -26.59
C LEU A 49 31.48 -26.98 -26.83
N LEU A 50 30.64 -26.01 -26.46
CA LEU A 50 29.19 -26.08 -26.68
C LEU A 50 28.84 -26.12 -28.17
N ARG A 51 29.52 -25.33 -29.02
CA ARG A 51 29.37 -25.37 -30.48
C ARG A 51 29.73 -26.73 -31.05
N LYS A 52 30.84 -27.32 -30.60
CA LYS A 52 31.26 -28.68 -31.01
C LYS A 52 30.21 -29.72 -30.63
N LYS A 53 29.71 -29.69 -29.39
CA LYS A 53 28.62 -30.58 -28.94
C LYS A 53 27.34 -30.41 -29.77
N ALA A 54 26.99 -29.18 -30.11
CA ALA A 54 25.82 -28.89 -30.94
C ALA A 54 25.99 -29.40 -32.39
N SER A 55 27.19 -29.30 -32.97
CA SER A 55 27.46 -29.83 -34.32
C SER A 55 27.53 -31.35 -34.38
N GLU A 56 27.99 -31.99 -33.31
CA GLU A 56 28.12 -33.45 -33.21
C GLU A 56 26.84 -34.13 -32.67
N ARG A 57 25.71 -33.40 -32.60
CA ARG A 57 24.45 -33.92 -32.06
C ARG A 57 23.86 -35.00 -32.97
N ASN A 58 23.50 -36.15 -32.40
CA ASN A 58 22.75 -37.18 -33.12
C ASN A 58 21.26 -36.79 -33.18
N PRO A 59 20.65 -36.61 -34.38
CA PRO A 59 19.24 -36.24 -34.49
C PRO A 59 18.28 -37.29 -33.92
N ASP A 60 18.69 -38.56 -33.87
CA ASP A 60 17.88 -39.68 -33.41
C ASP A 60 18.13 -40.03 -31.93
N GLU A 61 18.84 -39.18 -31.19
CA GLU A 61 19.07 -39.39 -29.76
C GLU A 61 17.74 -39.32 -28.97
N TYR A 62 17.52 -40.32 -28.11
CA TYR A 62 16.36 -40.35 -27.22
C TYR A 62 16.79 -40.53 -25.77
N HIS A 63 16.30 -39.64 -24.91
CA HIS A 63 16.45 -39.70 -23.46
C HIS A 63 15.07 -39.69 -22.79
N HIS A 64 14.84 -40.53 -21.77
CA HIS A 64 13.56 -40.59 -21.06
C HIS A 64 13.10 -39.25 -20.47
N GLY A 65 14.02 -38.34 -20.17
CA GLY A 65 13.71 -36.98 -19.69
C GLY A 65 12.99 -36.09 -20.72
N MET A 66 13.06 -36.43 -22.01
CA MET A 66 12.36 -35.71 -23.09
C MET A 66 10.83 -35.84 -22.99
N ASN A 67 10.32 -36.81 -22.22
CA ASN A 67 8.87 -36.99 -22.03
C ASN A 67 8.25 -35.95 -21.10
N SER A 68 9.02 -35.44 -20.14
CA SER A 68 8.54 -34.45 -19.16
C SER A 68 9.02 -33.04 -19.47
N GLN A 69 10.23 -32.92 -20.01
CA GLN A 69 10.82 -31.64 -20.40
C GLN A 69 10.23 -31.13 -21.71
N LYS A 70 10.13 -29.81 -21.83
CA LYS A 70 9.54 -29.16 -23.01
C LYS A 70 10.42 -28.02 -23.45
N THR A 71 10.38 -27.76 -24.75
CA THR A 71 11.13 -26.69 -25.39
C THR A 71 10.14 -25.67 -25.94
N ASP A 72 10.47 -24.38 -25.85
CA ASP A 72 9.66 -23.33 -26.45
C ASP A 72 9.77 -23.33 -27.99
N LYS A 73 8.92 -22.56 -28.67
CA LYS A 73 8.94 -22.38 -30.13
C LYS A 73 10.31 -21.97 -30.68
N ASN A 74 11.11 -21.31 -29.84
CA ASN A 74 12.47 -20.83 -30.17
C ASN A 74 13.57 -21.88 -29.92
N GLY A 75 13.25 -23.09 -29.46
CA GLY A 75 14.25 -24.13 -29.21
C GLY A 75 14.93 -24.06 -27.83
N ILE A 76 14.44 -23.22 -26.91
CA ILE A 76 14.99 -23.08 -25.54
C ILE A 76 14.23 -23.99 -24.56
N LEU A 77 14.94 -24.75 -23.74
CA LEU A 77 14.37 -25.62 -22.70
C LEU A 77 13.59 -24.80 -21.67
N ILE A 78 12.34 -25.20 -21.42
CA ILE A 78 11.47 -24.64 -20.38
C ILE A 78 11.72 -25.41 -19.09
N THR A 79 12.17 -24.70 -18.06
CA THR A 79 12.28 -25.24 -16.71
C THR A 79 11.05 -24.86 -15.88
N ASP A 80 10.55 -25.81 -15.09
CA ASP A 80 9.48 -25.54 -14.14
C ASP A 80 10.00 -24.62 -13.01
N ARG A 81 9.18 -23.65 -12.61
CA ARG A 81 9.42 -22.74 -11.50
C ARG A 81 8.82 -23.25 -10.18
N GLY A 82 8.12 -24.39 -10.22
CA GLY A 82 7.44 -24.99 -9.07
C GLY A 82 6.00 -24.49 -8.87
N ASN A 83 5.37 -23.93 -9.91
CA ASN A 83 3.97 -23.50 -9.84
C ASN A 83 3.05 -24.65 -10.22
N GLU A 84 2.32 -25.18 -9.24
CA GLU A 84 1.37 -26.27 -9.46
C GLU A 84 -0.01 -25.74 -9.87
N VAL A 85 -0.66 -26.44 -10.81
CA VAL A 85 -2.04 -26.15 -11.20
C VAL A 85 -2.97 -26.72 -10.12
N LEU A 86 -3.54 -25.83 -9.32
CA LEU A 86 -4.49 -26.21 -8.27
C LEU A 86 -5.78 -26.80 -8.84
N SER A 87 -6.30 -27.81 -8.14
CA SER A 87 -7.64 -28.34 -8.42
C SER A 87 -8.72 -27.29 -8.11
N ASN A 88 -9.88 -27.40 -8.78
CA ASN A 88 -11.00 -26.48 -8.55
C ASN A 88 -11.50 -26.50 -7.09
N SER A 89 -11.41 -27.63 -6.39
CA SER A 89 -11.75 -27.72 -4.96
C SER A 89 -10.72 -27.02 -4.09
N GLY A 90 -9.42 -27.23 -4.35
CA GLY A 90 -8.33 -26.54 -3.65
C GLY A 90 -8.42 -25.02 -3.80
N ALA A 91 -8.63 -24.54 -5.03
CA ALA A 91 -8.81 -23.11 -5.30
C ALA A 91 -10.04 -22.51 -4.58
N LYS A 92 -11.16 -23.24 -4.47
CA LYS A 92 -12.35 -22.81 -3.71
C LYS A 92 -12.06 -22.70 -2.21
N LEU A 93 -11.32 -23.64 -1.65
CA LEU A 93 -10.96 -23.64 -0.24
C LEU A 93 -10.11 -22.41 0.09
N LEU A 94 -9.04 -22.16 -0.68
CA LEU A 94 -8.16 -21.00 -0.49
C LEU A 94 -8.94 -19.69 -0.60
N LYS A 95 -9.75 -19.51 -1.65
CA LYS A 95 -10.58 -18.29 -1.77
C LYS A 95 -11.60 -18.12 -0.65
N THR A 96 -12.09 -19.22 -0.06
CA THR A 96 -13.00 -19.17 1.09
C THR A 96 -12.28 -18.70 2.34
N GLN A 97 -11.05 -19.17 2.56
CA GLN A 97 -10.18 -18.73 3.66
C GLN A 97 -9.82 -17.25 3.51
N ASP A 98 -9.40 -16.83 2.32
CA ASP A 98 -9.03 -15.43 2.03
C ASP A 98 -10.21 -14.47 2.22
N SER A 99 -11.39 -14.83 1.70
CA SER A 99 -12.64 -14.07 1.90
C SER A 99 -13.02 -13.99 3.38
N GLY A 100 -12.84 -15.09 4.13
CA GLY A 100 -13.03 -15.09 5.58
C GLY A 100 -12.07 -14.14 6.31
N TYR A 101 -10.79 -14.16 5.94
CA TYR A 101 -9.77 -13.28 6.53
C TYR A 101 -10.03 -11.80 6.25
N VAL A 102 -10.37 -11.42 5.01
CA VAL A 102 -10.69 -10.01 4.72
C VAL A 102 -11.97 -9.58 5.42
N ARG A 103 -12.96 -10.47 5.56
CA ARG A 103 -14.17 -10.17 6.33
C ARG A 103 -13.88 -9.89 7.79
N THR A 104 -13.00 -10.68 8.44
CA THR A 104 -12.61 -10.40 9.82
C THR A 104 -11.87 -9.07 9.92
N LEU A 105 -10.92 -8.79 9.02
CA LEU A 105 -10.23 -7.50 8.97
C LEU A 105 -11.21 -6.32 8.82
N ASN A 106 -12.16 -6.40 7.88
CA ASN A 106 -13.17 -5.38 7.67
C ASN A 106 -14.03 -5.16 8.94
N GLY A 107 -14.50 -6.24 9.56
CA GLY A 107 -15.24 -6.16 10.82
C GLY A 107 -14.44 -5.54 11.98
N THR A 108 -13.14 -5.85 12.07
CA THR A 108 -12.27 -5.22 13.08
C THR A 108 -12.07 -3.74 12.83
N GLU A 109 -11.91 -3.30 11.57
CA GLU A 109 -11.78 -1.88 11.25
C GLU A 109 -13.09 -1.13 11.48
N GLN A 110 -14.25 -1.71 11.13
CA GLN A 110 -15.55 -1.14 11.47
C GLN A 110 -15.74 -0.93 12.97
N ASN A 111 -15.34 -1.89 13.81
CA ASN A 111 -15.43 -1.75 15.26
C ASN A 111 -14.49 -0.66 15.79
N LYS A 112 -13.29 -0.52 15.22
CA LYS A 112 -12.34 0.54 15.59
C LYS A 112 -12.84 1.93 15.15
N ILE A 113 -13.45 2.04 13.97
CA ILE A 113 -14.11 3.26 13.49
C ILE A 113 -15.22 3.65 14.46
N LYS A 114 -16.15 2.74 14.77
CA LYS A 114 -17.24 3.01 15.73
C LYS A 114 -16.72 3.48 17.09
N LYS A 115 -15.67 2.84 17.61
CA LYS A 115 -15.05 3.24 18.87
C LYS A 115 -14.44 4.64 18.79
N LEU A 116 -13.76 4.98 17.70
CA LEU A 116 -13.22 6.33 17.51
C LEU A 116 -14.33 7.36 17.33
N GLU A 117 -15.34 7.08 16.51
CA GLU A 117 -16.51 7.95 16.33
C GLU A 117 -17.22 8.22 17.66
N SER A 118 -17.35 7.22 18.54
CA SER A 118 -17.94 7.44 19.87
C SER A 118 -17.09 8.31 20.81
N GLN A 119 -15.79 8.40 20.57
CA GLN A 119 -14.85 9.21 21.37
C GLN A 119 -14.67 10.62 20.81
N LEU A 120 -14.91 10.81 19.50
CA LEU A 120 -14.75 12.08 18.83
C LEU A 120 -16.09 12.83 18.82
N LEU A 121 -16.05 14.09 19.26
CA LEU A 121 -17.16 15.02 19.11
C LEU A 121 -17.07 15.69 17.73
N PHE A 122 -18.11 15.52 16.94
CA PHE A 122 -18.30 16.24 15.69
C PHE A 122 -19.04 17.55 15.94
N GLU A 123 -18.70 18.59 15.18
CA GLU A 123 -19.39 19.87 15.28
C GLU A 123 -20.84 19.74 14.81
N SER A 124 -21.76 20.33 15.57
CA SER A 124 -23.18 20.32 15.22
C SER A 124 -23.42 21.20 13.99
N GLN A 125 -23.96 20.59 12.92
CA GLN A 125 -24.37 21.29 11.71
C GLN A 125 -25.89 21.28 11.61
N GLY A 126 -26.51 22.44 11.83
CA GLY A 126 -27.96 22.59 11.79
C GLY A 126 -28.39 24.06 11.82
N ASN A 127 -29.59 24.32 11.30
CA ASN A 127 -30.22 25.64 11.36
C ASN A 127 -30.95 25.77 12.70
N HIS A 128 -30.75 26.89 13.40
CA HIS A 128 -31.44 27.20 14.64
C HIS A 128 -32.40 28.36 14.38
N THR A 129 -33.69 28.06 14.29
CA THR A 129 -34.77 29.02 14.05
C THR A 129 -35.34 29.51 15.38
N ILE A 130 -35.38 30.83 15.56
CA ILE A 130 -35.90 31.48 16.76
C ILE A 130 -37.24 32.10 16.39
N PHE A 131 -38.28 31.82 17.18
CA PHE A 131 -39.61 32.38 16.98
C PHE A 131 -39.76 33.65 17.82
N VAL A 132 -40.41 34.65 17.24
CA VAL A 132 -40.60 35.97 17.82
C VAL A 132 -42.04 36.40 17.57
N ASP A 133 -42.66 37.10 18.52
CA ASP A 133 -44.10 37.38 18.52
C ASP A 133 -44.51 38.55 17.60
N SER A 134 -43.62 39.52 17.37
CA SER A 134 -43.87 40.71 16.53
C SER A 134 -42.84 40.86 15.42
N GLU A 135 -43.24 41.47 14.30
CA GLU A 135 -42.35 41.79 13.18
C GLU A 135 -41.32 42.87 13.56
N GLU A 136 -41.65 43.75 14.50
CA GLU A 136 -40.73 44.77 15.03
C GLU A 136 -39.61 44.14 15.87
N ASP A 137 -39.96 43.12 16.65
CA ASP A 137 -39.00 42.34 17.45
C ASP A 137 -38.10 41.49 16.55
N ALA A 138 -38.61 40.99 15.43
CA ALA A 138 -37.80 40.29 14.44
C ALA A 138 -36.76 41.20 13.77
N LYS A 139 -37.12 42.47 13.49
CA LYS A 139 -36.21 43.47 12.88
C LYS A 139 -35.12 43.95 13.85
N SER A 140 -35.42 44.04 15.14
CA SER A 140 -34.48 44.48 16.19
C SER A 140 -33.76 43.34 16.91
N PHE A 141 -33.97 42.09 16.46
CA PHE A 141 -33.45 40.89 17.12
C PHE A 141 -31.92 40.88 17.21
N SER A 142 -31.41 40.62 18.41
CA SER A 142 -29.98 40.43 18.67
C SER A 142 -29.74 39.12 19.40
N ALA A 143 -29.01 38.20 18.77
CA ALA A 143 -28.72 36.89 19.34
C ALA A 143 -27.95 36.97 20.68
N ALA A 144 -27.03 37.93 20.82
CA ALA A 144 -26.27 38.11 22.05
C ALA A 144 -27.17 38.52 23.23
N LYS A 145 -28.16 39.38 22.99
CA LYS A 145 -29.14 39.79 24.01
C LYS A 145 -30.13 38.66 24.31
N TYR A 146 -30.61 37.97 23.29
CA TYR A 146 -31.56 36.86 23.44
C TYR A 146 -30.99 35.71 24.27
N PHE A 147 -29.73 35.33 24.04
CA PHE A 147 -29.07 34.26 24.79
C PHE A 147 -28.39 34.74 26.08
N ASP A 148 -28.33 36.05 26.33
CA ASP A 148 -27.56 36.67 27.41
C ASP A 148 -26.09 36.17 27.47
N THR A 149 -25.43 36.19 26.31
CA THR A 149 -24.04 35.74 26.15
C THR A 149 -23.14 36.87 25.63
N ASP A 150 -21.83 36.68 25.76
CA ASP A 150 -20.86 37.51 25.05
C ASP A 150 -20.98 37.34 23.52
N PRO A 151 -20.80 38.40 22.70
CA PRO A 151 -20.86 38.31 21.24
C PRO A 151 -19.93 37.25 20.64
N THR A 152 -18.76 36.99 21.23
CA THR A 152 -17.80 35.98 20.74
C THR A 152 -18.31 34.55 20.87
N MET A 153 -19.24 34.30 21.81
CA MET A 153 -19.80 32.98 22.12
C MET A 153 -21.05 32.66 21.29
N VAL A 154 -21.68 33.66 20.67
CA VAL A 154 -22.91 33.50 19.88
C VAL A 154 -22.72 32.49 18.74
N ASN A 155 -21.55 32.50 18.09
CA ASN A 155 -21.24 31.61 16.98
C ASN A 155 -20.91 30.17 17.41
N ARG A 156 -20.60 29.92 18.69
CA ARG A 156 -20.32 28.55 19.20
C ARG A 156 -21.63 27.81 19.39
N ARG A 157 -21.77 26.56 18.94
CA ARG A 157 -23.06 25.84 18.98
C ARG A 157 -23.24 24.88 20.16
N GLU A 158 -22.18 24.18 20.55
CA GLU A 158 -22.27 23.06 21.50
C GLU A 158 -22.15 23.45 22.98
N ASN A 159 -21.66 24.64 23.31
CA ASN A 159 -21.64 25.15 24.68
C ASN A 159 -21.67 26.69 24.72
N ARG A 160 -22.86 27.27 24.95
CA ARG A 160 -23.09 28.71 25.10
C ARG A 160 -23.47 29.01 26.56
N LEU A 161 -22.53 29.53 27.34
CA LEU A 161 -22.76 29.91 28.74
C LEU A 161 -23.34 31.32 28.83
N LYS A 162 -24.31 31.51 29.73
CA LYS A 162 -24.84 32.84 30.07
C LYS A 162 -23.83 33.65 30.87
N LYS A 163 -23.94 34.97 30.86
CA LYS A 163 -23.06 35.85 31.65
C LYS A 163 -23.07 35.52 33.15
N SER A 164 -24.26 35.29 33.72
CA SER A 164 -24.40 34.88 35.12
C SER A 164 -23.74 33.53 35.45
N GLN A 165 -23.62 32.63 34.48
CA GLN A 165 -22.92 31.35 34.66
C GLN A 165 -21.40 31.53 34.57
N LEU A 166 -20.92 32.46 33.75
CA LEU A 166 -19.50 32.81 33.66
C LEU A 166 -19.00 33.45 34.96
N GLU A 167 -19.78 34.36 35.55
CA GLU A 167 -19.45 34.99 36.84
C GLU A 167 -19.29 33.97 37.98
N GLN A 168 -19.99 32.83 37.93
CA GLN A 168 -19.88 31.76 38.93
C GLN A 168 -18.66 30.83 38.71
N LEU A 169 -18.03 30.87 37.53
CA LEU A 169 -16.93 29.98 37.16
C LEU A 169 -15.54 30.55 37.46
N ASP A 170 -15.45 31.85 37.75
CA ASP A 170 -14.21 32.62 37.78
C ASP A 170 -13.15 32.08 38.77
N ASP A 171 -13.57 31.37 39.82
CA ASP A 171 -12.68 30.84 40.86
C ASP A 171 -11.99 29.49 40.53
N LYS A 172 -12.26 28.85 39.38
CA LYS A 172 -11.83 27.44 39.12
C LYS A 172 -11.17 27.16 37.77
N VAL A 173 -10.90 28.17 36.94
CA VAL A 173 -10.40 27.93 35.57
C VAL A 173 -8.92 28.31 35.47
N ASP A 174 -8.04 27.32 35.40
CA ASP A 174 -6.66 27.53 34.96
C ASP A 174 -6.67 27.99 33.51
N PHE A 175 -6.18 29.20 33.26
CA PHE A 175 -6.00 29.72 31.91
C PHE A 175 -4.92 28.89 31.20
N MET A 176 -5.34 28.06 30.24
CA MET A 176 -4.41 27.31 29.40
C MET A 176 -3.58 28.27 28.54
N ASN A 177 -2.26 28.07 28.52
CA ASN A 177 -1.35 28.84 27.67
C ASN A 177 -1.63 28.57 26.19
N GLU A 178 -1.17 29.47 25.32
CA GLU A 178 -1.37 29.34 23.87
C GLU A 178 -0.73 28.06 23.30
N ASP A 179 0.44 27.68 23.81
CA ASP A 179 1.13 26.42 23.47
C ASP A 179 0.29 25.17 23.81
N ASP A 180 -0.42 25.19 24.95
CA ASP A 180 -1.26 24.08 25.38
C ASP A 180 -2.49 23.92 24.47
N LYS A 181 -3.05 25.04 23.99
CA LYS A 181 -4.15 25.04 23.02
C LYS A 181 -3.70 24.46 21.68
N GLU A 182 -2.56 24.91 21.15
CA GLU A 182 -2.03 24.39 19.88
C GLU A 182 -1.75 22.88 19.97
N TYR A 183 -1.20 22.43 21.11
CA TYR A 183 -0.96 21.01 21.37
C TYR A 183 -2.25 20.18 21.38
N LEU A 184 -3.31 20.67 22.04
CA LEU A 184 -4.62 20.00 22.07
C LEU A 184 -5.28 19.95 20.69
N GLU A 185 -5.22 21.04 19.92
CA GLU A 185 -5.74 21.09 18.55
C GLU A 185 -4.99 20.09 17.65
N ARG A 186 -3.67 20.02 17.75
CA ARG A 186 -2.86 19.06 16.99
C ARG A 186 -3.24 17.61 17.33
N LYS A 187 -3.49 17.30 18.60
CA LYS A 187 -4.00 15.98 19.03
C LYS A 187 -5.38 15.69 18.46
N ARG A 188 -6.31 16.66 18.54
CA ARG A 188 -7.66 16.54 17.96
C ARG A 188 -7.60 16.27 16.46
N MET A 189 -6.80 17.04 15.72
CA MET A 189 -6.61 16.86 14.28
C MET A 189 -5.95 15.53 13.93
N SER A 190 -5.01 15.05 14.75
CA SER A 190 -4.41 13.72 14.57
C SER A 190 -5.45 12.61 14.65
N LYS A 191 -6.41 12.71 15.59
CA LYS A 191 -7.51 11.76 15.73
C LYS A 191 -8.49 11.78 14.56
N PHE A 192 -8.84 12.95 14.05
CA PHE A 192 -9.66 13.05 12.83
C PHE A 192 -8.93 12.47 11.60
N LYS A 193 -7.62 12.70 11.47
CA LYS A 193 -6.80 12.08 10.42
C LYS A 193 -6.75 10.56 10.55
N GLU A 194 -6.63 10.04 11.77
CA GLU A 194 -6.70 8.59 12.04
C GLU A 194 -8.05 8.03 11.59
N LEU A 195 -9.16 8.67 11.99
CA LEU A 195 -10.51 8.26 11.62
C LEU A 195 -10.69 8.22 10.09
N LYS A 196 -10.26 9.29 9.39
CA LYS A 196 -10.32 9.37 7.92
C LYS A 196 -9.58 8.21 7.25
N ARG A 197 -8.33 7.95 7.66
CA ARG A 197 -7.53 6.83 7.11
C ARG A 197 -8.18 5.48 7.35
N ARG A 198 -8.83 5.30 8.50
CA ARG A 198 -9.55 4.05 8.78
C ARG A 198 -10.79 3.90 7.91
N MET A 199 -11.55 4.97 7.68
CA MET A 199 -12.70 4.96 6.77
C MET A 199 -12.28 4.61 5.34
N GLU A 200 -11.21 5.23 4.84
CA GLU A 200 -10.64 4.91 3.52
C GLU A 200 -10.23 3.43 3.43
N ARG A 201 -9.49 2.94 4.43
CA ARG A 201 -9.10 1.51 4.49
C ARG A 201 -10.30 0.58 4.58
N GLN A 202 -11.35 0.94 5.32
CA GLN A 202 -12.58 0.16 5.42
C GLN A 202 -13.29 0.08 4.07
N GLN A 203 -13.30 1.16 3.31
CA GLN A 203 -13.84 1.20 1.95
C GLN A 203 -13.04 0.29 1.01
N GLU A 204 -11.70 0.33 1.06
CA GLU A 204 -10.82 -0.58 0.30
C GLU A 204 -11.04 -2.05 0.68
N LEU A 205 -11.15 -2.37 1.97
CA LEU A 205 -11.44 -3.73 2.41
C LEU A 205 -12.83 -4.19 1.96
N ALA A 206 -13.81 -3.29 1.93
CA ALA A 206 -15.15 -3.59 1.46
C ALA A 206 -15.18 -3.87 -0.05
N THR A 207 -14.45 -3.11 -0.87
CA THR A 207 -14.36 -3.37 -2.32
C THR A 207 -13.67 -4.71 -2.59
N VAL A 208 -12.54 -4.98 -1.94
CA VAL A 208 -11.83 -6.26 -2.07
C VAL A 208 -12.70 -7.43 -1.61
N GLN A 209 -13.44 -7.27 -0.51
CA GLN A 209 -14.37 -8.29 -0.03
C GLN A 209 -15.47 -8.58 -1.07
N GLN A 210 -16.07 -7.54 -1.68
CA GLN A 210 -17.08 -7.70 -2.72
C GLN A 210 -16.54 -8.43 -3.95
N GLU A 211 -15.32 -8.11 -4.39
CA GLU A 211 -14.68 -8.78 -5.52
C GLU A 211 -14.39 -10.26 -5.24
N MET A 212 -13.87 -10.57 -4.05
CA MET A 212 -13.60 -11.96 -3.65
C MET A 212 -14.89 -12.77 -3.50
N ASP A 213 -15.94 -12.18 -2.92
CA ASP A 213 -17.24 -12.83 -2.80
C ASP A 213 -17.86 -13.07 -4.18
N LEU A 214 -17.74 -12.13 -5.12
CA LEU A 214 -18.12 -12.33 -6.52
C LEU A 214 -17.34 -13.48 -7.15
N GLN A 215 -16.01 -13.51 -7.02
CA GLN A 215 -15.19 -14.60 -7.56
C GLN A 215 -15.61 -15.97 -7.01
N ARG A 216 -15.91 -16.05 -5.71
CA ARG A 216 -16.44 -17.27 -5.09
C ARG A 216 -17.78 -17.69 -5.68
N GLU A 217 -18.72 -16.77 -5.85
CA GLU A 217 -20.01 -17.06 -6.48
C GLU A 217 -19.85 -17.54 -7.92
N LEU A 218 -18.89 -16.99 -8.68
CA LEU A 218 -18.58 -17.44 -10.03
C LEU A 218 -18.03 -18.87 -10.06
N MET A 219 -17.34 -19.32 -9.02
CA MET A 219 -16.85 -20.70 -8.90
C MET A 219 -17.94 -21.69 -8.48
N LYS A 220 -19.12 -21.23 -8.04
CA LYS A 220 -20.25 -22.13 -7.75
C LYS A 220 -20.88 -22.66 -9.04
N LYS A 221 -21.62 -23.76 -8.90
CA LYS A 221 -22.39 -24.37 -9.99
C LYS A 221 -23.57 -23.46 -10.37
N GLY A 222 -23.94 -23.46 -11.65
CA GLY A 222 -25.05 -22.69 -12.20
C GLY A 222 -24.69 -22.04 -13.53
N GLU A 223 -25.68 -21.96 -14.43
CA GLU A 223 -25.55 -21.26 -15.70
C GLU A 223 -25.46 -19.74 -15.45
N LYS A 224 -24.42 -19.12 -16.01
CA LYS A 224 -24.13 -17.69 -15.88
C LYS A 224 -23.62 -17.14 -17.20
N LYS A 225 -23.99 -15.88 -17.50
CA LYS A 225 -23.55 -15.13 -18.68
C LYS A 225 -22.76 -13.91 -18.24
N LYS A 226 -21.59 -13.69 -18.83
CA LYS A 226 -20.82 -12.45 -18.71
C LYS A 226 -21.49 -11.37 -19.56
N VAL A 227 -21.79 -10.22 -18.96
CA VAL A 227 -22.41 -9.06 -19.61
C VAL A 227 -21.50 -7.86 -19.38
N VAL A 228 -21.12 -7.17 -20.46
CA VAL A 228 -20.34 -5.94 -20.36
C VAL A 228 -21.29 -4.77 -20.61
N LYS A 229 -21.44 -3.89 -19.62
CA LYS A 229 -22.25 -2.68 -19.72
C LYS A 229 -21.40 -1.50 -19.25
N ASP A 230 -21.30 -0.46 -20.07
CA ASP A 230 -20.53 0.76 -19.77
C ASP A 230 -19.07 0.47 -19.37
N GLY A 231 -18.44 -0.50 -20.05
CA GLY A 231 -17.06 -0.95 -19.76
C GLY A 231 -16.91 -1.81 -18.49
N LYS A 232 -17.97 -1.97 -17.68
CA LYS A 232 -17.96 -2.80 -16.47
C LYS A 232 -18.47 -4.21 -16.77
N VAL A 233 -17.71 -5.21 -16.29
CA VAL A 233 -18.10 -6.61 -16.37
C VAL A 233 -19.07 -6.94 -15.24
N THR A 234 -20.24 -7.45 -15.60
CA THR A 234 -21.23 -7.98 -14.69
C THR A 234 -21.58 -9.42 -15.08
N TRP A 235 -22.17 -10.16 -14.16
CA TRP A 235 -22.57 -11.54 -14.38
C TRP A 235 -24.07 -11.70 -14.12
N LYS A 236 -24.76 -12.33 -15.05
CA LYS A 236 -26.20 -12.63 -14.95
C LYS A 236 -26.37 -14.15 -14.85
N TRP A 237 -26.97 -14.61 -13.76
CA TRP A 237 -27.34 -16.02 -13.60
C TRP A 237 -28.67 -16.29 -14.31
N LYS A 238 -28.81 -17.49 -14.88
CA LYS A 238 -30.08 -17.95 -15.45
C LYS A 238 -31.11 -18.06 -14.32
N ASN A 239 -32.35 -17.69 -14.60
CA ASN A 239 -33.44 -17.77 -13.63
C ASN A 239 -33.87 -19.23 -13.43
N VAL A 240 -33.12 -19.96 -12.60
CA VAL A 240 -33.38 -21.36 -12.25
C VAL A 240 -33.35 -21.48 -10.73
N ARG A 241 -34.42 -22.01 -10.15
CA ARG A 241 -34.47 -22.32 -8.72
C ARG A 241 -33.45 -23.41 -8.41
N LYS A 242 -32.60 -23.18 -7.41
CA LYS A 242 -31.70 -24.21 -6.89
C LYS A 242 -32.57 -25.31 -6.26
N LYS A 243 -32.42 -26.55 -6.76
CA LYS A 243 -33.00 -27.74 -6.15
C LYS A 243 -32.27 -28.06 -4.84
#